data_AF-A0A9W2Z585-F1
#
_entry.id   AF-A0A9W2Z585-F1
#
_cell.length_a   1.000
_cell.length_b   1.000
_cell.length_c   1.000
_cell.angle_alpha   90.00
_cell.angle_beta   90.00
_cell.angle_gamma   90.00
#
_symmetry.space_group_name_H-M   'P 1'
#
loop_
_entity.id
_entity.type
_entity.pdbx_description
1 polymer ?
#
loop_
_entity_poly.entity_id
_entity_poly.type
_entity_poly.pdbx_seq_one_letter_code
_entity_poly.pdbx_strand_id
1 'polypeptide(L)'
;MFMFATSGFEENNDDFSPCSKRYVTEVLLANAGSCFKENEQEGIWLEPKVPMCGNGVIDKGEMCDSGGFGISGMDPCCDSQCRLQENATCSPVNSECCKNCTMAPRGMVCRGASKEQCLQSAICSGFSFDCPASTPMPDTPEVKCIDEGVCKGGRCQSYCQRHLADSVPCICTTPGEECLRCCQEQDQVCQKINASHFLTDGRPCSYGYCKAGVCIGVRANMVQRLFAFIEKLTPNTLVAFMKSNIVGTIIVFSLVIWVPASWTVSCLDKKRGKLNRKYQDQWVSSETLLNRSFQSSVFANSVDNYKVKDTGPWPTYHGASSNVYLPPSPDEKKNKLPPLIMPPEKYFETTFKFNDHSGCPNESVVWETVM
;
A
#
# COMPACT_ATOMS: atom_id res chain seq x y z
N MET A 1 -11.09 4.72 -6.98
CA MET A 1 -9.89 5.05 -6.19
C MET A 1 -9.43 6.46 -6.49
N PHE A 2 -9.85 7.42 -5.65
CA PHE A 2 -9.38 8.79 -5.71
C PHE A 2 -8.24 8.97 -4.71
N MET A 3 -7.19 9.68 -5.11
CA MET A 3 -5.97 9.81 -4.29
C MET A 3 -6.09 10.83 -3.14
N PHE A 4 -7.23 11.53 -3.05
CA PHE A 4 -7.51 12.53 -2.02
C PHE A 4 -8.75 12.14 -1.23
N ALA A 5 -8.88 12.72 -0.04
CA ALA A 5 -10.07 12.55 0.78
C ALA A 5 -11.31 13.03 0.01
N THR A 6 -12.31 12.17 -0.06
CA THR A 6 -13.61 12.50 -0.63
C THR A 6 -14.60 12.79 0.48
N SER A 7 -15.67 13.52 0.17
CA SER A 7 -16.74 13.73 1.15
C SER A 7 -17.45 12.41 1.49
N GLY A 8 -17.47 11.47 0.53
CA GLY A 8 -18.15 10.17 0.67
C GLY A 8 -19.64 10.25 0.36
N PHE A 9 -20.12 11.37 -0.19
CA PHE A 9 -21.55 11.61 -0.43
C PHE A 9 -21.91 11.75 -1.91
N GLU A 10 -20.91 11.81 -2.79
CA GLU A 10 -21.12 11.79 -4.23
C GLU A 10 -21.37 10.34 -4.71
N GLU A 11 -22.23 10.16 -5.71
CA GLU A 11 -22.67 8.85 -6.23
C GLU A 11 -21.51 7.89 -6.54
N ASN A 12 -20.40 8.41 -7.03
CA ASN A 12 -19.23 7.62 -7.41
C ASN A 12 -18.29 7.28 -6.24
N ASN A 13 -18.59 7.67 -5.00
CA ASN A 13 -17.73 7.35 -3.85
C ASN A 13 -17.76 5.87 -3.48
N ASP A 14 -18.87 5.20 -3.75
CA ASP A 14 -19.05 3.77 -3.46
C ASP A 14 -18.62 2.87 -4.63
N ASP A 15 -18.25 3.47 -5.76
CA ASP A 15 -17.94 2.75 -7.00
C ASP A 15 -16.47 2.85 -7.41
N PHE A 16 -15.94 1.73 -7.90
CA PHE A 16 -14.66 1.74 -8.61
C PHE A 16 -14.80 2.35 -10.00
N SER A 17 -13.86 3.23 -10.34
CA SER A 17 -13.73 3.76 -11.71
C SER A 17 -13.36 2.64 -12.70
N PRO A 18 -13.61 2.84 -14.01
CA PRO A 18 -13.22 1.87 -15.03
C PRO A 18 -11.73 1.50 -15.01
N CYS A 19 -10.85 2.45 -14.66
CA CYS A 19 -9.42 2.19 -14.52
C CYS A 19 -9.11 1.26 -13.34
N SER A 20 -9.73 1.50 -12.18
CA SER A 20 -9.59 0.62 -11.01
C SER A 20 -10.14 -0.78 -11.32
N LYS A 21 -11.30 -0.88 -11.96
CA LYS A 21 -11.92 -2.16 -12.33
C LYS A 21 -11.00 -2.99 -13.23
N ARG A 22 -10.39 -2.39 -14.26
CA ARG A 22 -9.43 -3.09 -15.15
C ARG A 22 -8.22 -3.62 -14.38
N TYR A 23 -7.59 -2.76 -13.58
CA TYR A 23 -6.40 -3.14 -12.80
C TYR A 23 -6.71 -4.27 -11.80
N VAL A 24 -7.78 -4.14 -11.03
CA VAL A 24 -8.21 -5.17 -10.07
C VAL A 24 -8.51 -6.49 -10.79
N THR A 25 -9.17 -6.44 -11.95
CA THR A 25 -9.49 -7.63 -12.75
C THR A 25 -8.22 -8.39 -13.16
N GLU A 26 -7.19 -7.71 -13.64
CA GLU A 26 -5.92 -8.35 -14.02
C GLU A 26 -5.24 -9.04 -12.84
N VAL A 27 -5.23 -8.38 -11.68
CA VAL A 27 -4.67 -8.96 -10.44
C VAL A 27 -5.46 -10.20 -10.00
N LEU A 28 -6.80 -10.14 -10.06
CA LEU A 28 -7.66 -11.27 -9.71
C LEU A 28 -7.45 -12.45 -10.67
N LEU A 29 -7.39 -12.22 -11.99
CA LEU A 29 -7.14 -13.28 -12.97
C LEU A 29 -5.80 -13.99 -12.74
N ALA A 30 -4.77 -13.25 -12.34
CA ALA A 30 -3.44 -13.82 -12.11
C ALA A 30 -3.31 -14.55 -10.75
N ASN A 31 -3.99 -14.07 -9.70
CA ASN A 31 -3.69 -14.49 -8.32
C ASN A 31 -4.86 -15.14 -7.58
N ALA A 32 -6.11 -14.95 -7.99
CA ALA A 32 -7.26 -15.41 -7.21
C ALA A 32 -7.21 -16.92 -6.96
N GLY A 33 -6.86 -17.73 -7.98
CA GLY A 33 -6.78 -19.19 -7.85
C GLY A 33 -5.76 -19.71 -6.81
N SER A 34 -4.83 -18.87 -6.35
CA SER A 34 -3.81 -19.25 -5.36
C SER A 34 -4.31 -19.21 -3.90
N CYS A 35 -5.29 -18.36 -3.59
CA CYS A 35 -5.70 -18.11 -2.21
C CYS A 35 -7.19 -17.82 -2.02
N PHE A 36 -7.94 -17.60 -3.10
CA PHE A 36 -9.40 -17.44 -3.03
C PHE A 36 -9.99 -18.84 -2.99
N LYS A 37 -10.93 -19.06 -2.07
CA LYS A 37 -11.66 -20.32 -1.96
C LYS A 37 -12.96 -20.21 -2.74
N GLU A 38 -13.31 -21.27 -3.45
CA GLU A 38 -14.63 -21.39 -4.05
C GLU A 38 -15.68 -21.43 -2.94
N ASN A 39 -16.77 -20.71 -3.14
CA ASN A 39 -17.87 -20.73 -2.20
C ASN A 39 -18.69 -21.98 -2.53
N GLU A 40 -18.67 -22.98 -1.66
CA GLU A 40 -19.37 -24.27 -1.84
C GLU A 40 -20.92 -24.17 -1.84
N GLN A 41 -21.49 -23.00 -2.15
CA GLN A 41 -22.92 -22.78 -2.34
C GLN A 41 -23.16 -22.21 -3.73
N GLU A 42 -23.13 -23.10 -4.73
CA GLU A 42 -23.74 -22.83 -6.02
C GLU A 42 -25.24 -22.52 -5.81
N GLY A 43 -25.68 -21.31 -6.13
CA GLY A 43 -27.08 -21.08 -6.46
C GLY A 43 -27.76 -19.79 -5.99
N ILE A 44 -27.18 -18.96 -5.12
CA ILE A 44 -27.81 -17.71 -4.70
C ILE A 44 -26.72 -16.65 -4.49
N TRP A 45 -26.90 -15.45 -5.09
CA TRP A 45 -26.06 -14.26 -4.87
C TRP A 45 -26.21 -13.65 -3.46
N LEU A 46 -26.36 -14.47 -2.43
CA LEU A 46 -26.44 -14.07 -1.03
C LEU A 46 -25.32 -14.75 -0.27
N GLU A 47 -24.30 -13.94 0.06
CA GLU A 47 -23.37 -14.11 1.18
C GLU A 47 -22.63 -15.46 1.27
N PRO A 48 -21.46 -15.56 0.63
CA PRO A 48 -20.52 -16.63 0.93
C PRO A 48 -19.69 -16.23 2.15
N LYS A 49 -20.22 -16.44 3.34
CA LYS A 49 -19.40 -16.43 4.54
C LYS A 49 -19.33 -17.85 5.05
N VAL A 50 -18.16 -18.48 4.89
CA VAL A 50 -17.79 -19.56 5.80
C VAL A 50 -17.91 -18.93 7.19
N PRO A 51 -18.78 -19.41 8.08
CA PRO A 51 -18.99 -18.80 9.38
C PRO A 51 -17.65 -18.75 10.12
N MET A 52 -17.24 -17.55 10.51
CA MET A 52 -15.91 -17.30 11.07
C MET A 52 -16.00 -16.46 12.34
N CYS A 53 -16.17 -17.16 13.45
CA CYS A 53 -16.12 -16.56 14.78
C CYS A 53 -14.82 -15.76 15.00
N GLY A 54 -14.97 -14.48 15.31
CA GLY A 54 -13.89 -13.52 15.54
C GLY A 54 -13.69 -12.52 14.40
N ASN A 55 -14.56 -12.50 13.39
CA ASN A 55 -14.54 -11.53 12.31
C ASN A 55 -15.39 -10.27 12.62
N GLY A 56 -16.19 -10.31 13.68
CA GLY A 56 -17.05 -9.21 14.17
C GLY A 56 -18.43 -9.15 13.52
N VAL A 57 -18.80 -10.17 12.73
CA VAL A 57 -20.07 -10.28 12.03
C VAL A 57 -20.76 -11.55 12.49
N ILE A 58 -22.02 -11.46 12.91
CA ILE A 58 -22.79 -12.63 13.33
C ILE A 58 -23.06 -13.52 12.12
N ASP A 59 -22.38 -14.66 12.04
CA ASP A 59 -22.61 -15.67 11.01
C ASP A 59 -23.63 -16.73 11.46
N LYS A 60 -24.03 -17.62 10.54
CA LYS A 60 -25.01 -18.67 10.82
C LYS A 60 -24.52 -19.60 11.93
N GLY A 61 -25.23 -19.62 13.06
CA GLY A 61 -24.93 -20.46 14.22
C GLY A 61 -24.26 -19.73 15.38
N GLU A 62 -23.89 -18.46 15.17
CA GLU A 62 -23.35 -17.57 16.19
C GLU A 62 -24.47 -16.73 16.82
N MET A 63 -24.31 -16.35 18.09
CA MET A 63 -25.26 -15.45 18.79
C MET A 63 -24.72 -14.02 18.94
N CYS A 64 -23.41 -13.89 18.81
CA CYS A 64 -22.65 -12.65 18.84
C CYS A 64 -21.28 -12.92 18.22
N ASP A 65 -20.58 -11.89 17.78
CA ASP A 65 -19.17 -11.98 17.41
C ASP A 65 -18.48 -10.70 17.87
N SER A 66 -17.64 -10.80 18.91
CA SER A 66 -16.88 -9.68 19.47
C SER A 66 -15.79 -9.14 18.53
N GLY A 67 -15.52 -9.86 17.44
CA GLY A 67 -14.41 -9.63 16.53
C GLY A 67 -13.05 -9.98 17.15
N GLY A 68 -12.00 -9.71 16.37
CA GLY A 68 -10.63 -9.70 16.84
C GLY A 68 -9.98 -11.07 16.98
N PHE A 69 -9.95 -11.90 15.92
CA PHE A 69 -9.09 -13.09 15.76
C PHE A 69 -7.85 -13.12 16.71
N GLY A 70 -8.03 -13.58 17.95
CA GLY A 70 -6.98 -13.77 18.96
C GLY A 70 -6.65 -12.62 19.94
N ILE A 71 -7.36 -11.48 19.97
CA ILE A 71 -7.10 -10.42 20.96
C ILE A 71 -8.34 -10.17 21.83
N SER A 72 -8.33 -10.87 22.95
CA SER A 72 -9.15 -10.77 24.16
C SER A 72 -9.94 -9.47 24.39
N GLY A 73 -11.26 -9.59 24.56
CA GLY A 73 -11.94 -9.01 25.72
C GLY A 73 -12.48 -7.59 25.62
N MET A 74 -12.89 -7.09 24.44
CA MET A 74 -13.63 -5.81 24.39
C MET A 74 -15.13 -5.97 24.66
N ASP A 75 -15.72 -7.12 24.31
CA ASP A 75 -17.13 -7.36 24.54
C ASP A 75 -17.36 -8.27 25.77
N PRO A 76 -17.82 -7.73 26.91
CA PRO A 76 -18.14 -8.54 28.08
C PRO A 76 -19.39 -9.42 27.90
N CYS A 77 -20.12 -9.25 26.79
CA CYS A 77 -21.39 -9.92 26.52
C CYS A 77 -21.23 -11.14 25.60
N CYS A 78 -20.07 -11.30 24.96
CA CYS A 78 -19.79 -12.36 24.00
C CYS A 78 -18.56 -13.17 24.42
N ASP A 79 -18.65 -14.50 24.32
CA ASP A 79 -17.55 -15.40 24.60
C ASP A 79 -16.69 -15.68 23.35
N SER A 80 -15.56 -16.37 23.55
CA SER A 80 -14.62 -16.72 22.48
C SER A 80 -15.16 -17.80 21.51
N GLN A 81 -16.35 -18.34 21.76
CA GLN A 81 -17.03 -19.30 20.91
C GLN A 81 -18.25 -18.66 20.20
N CYS A 82 -18.31 -17.32 20.19
CA CYS A 82 -19.37 -16.55 19.54
C CYS A 82 -20.76 -16.84 20.10
N ARG A 83 -20.82 -17.08 21.41
CA ARG A 83 -22.05 -17.23 22.19
C ARG A 83 -22.19 -16.10 23.19
N LEU A 84 -23.43 -15.72 23.45
CA LEU A 84 -23.73 -14.74 24.49
C LEU A 84 -23.36 -15.32 25.87
N GLN A 85 -22.75 -14.49 26.70
CA GLN A 85 -22.44 -14.81 28.09
C GLN A 85 -23.71 -15.03 28.92
N GLU A 86 -23.57 -15.61 30.10
CA GLU A 86 -24.70 -15.85 31.01
C GLU A 86 -25.40 -14.53 31.38
N ASN A 87 -26.73 -14.47 31.19
CA ASN A 87 -27.58 -13.28 31.33
C ASN A 87 -27.40 -12.18 30.26
N ALA A 88 -26.54 -12.36 29.26
CA ALA A 88 -26.48 -11.47 28.10
C ALA A 88 -27.62 -11.79 27.12
N THR A 89 -28.25 -10.74 26.59
CA THR A 89 -29.30 -10.83 25.57
C THR A 89 -28.89 -10.18 24.25
N CYS A 90 -27.78 -9.44 24.24
CA CYS A 90 -27.21 -8.78 23.08
C CYS A 90 -25.72 -8.52 23.29
N SER A 91 -25.04 -8.18 22.20
CA SER A 91 -23.67 -7.67 22.17
C SER A 91 -23.66 -6.19 21.74
N PRO A 92 -22.93 -5.29 22.44
CA PRO A 92 -22.72 -3.91 22.00
C PRO A 92 -21.86 -3.78 20.74
N VAL A 93 -21.10 -4.81 20.36
CA VAL A 93 -20.32 -4.83 19.11
C VAL A 93 -21.24 -5.10 17.92
N ASN A 94 -22.22 -5.99 18.08
CA ASN A 94 -23.10 -6.38 16.99
C ASN A 94 -24.45 -5.65 16.97
N SER A 95 -24.84 -4.97 18.06
CA SER A 95 -26.13 -4.27 18.18
C SER A 95 -25.99 -2.86 18.75
N GLU A 96 -26.33 -1.86 17.93
CA GLU A 96 -26.23 -0.44 18.28
C GLU A 96 -27.07 -0.05 19.51
N CYS A 97 -28.20 -0.74 19.76
CA CYS A 97 -29.07 -0.54 20.92
C CYS A 97 -28.89 -1.60 22.01
N CYS A 98 -27.66 -2.09 22.19
CA CYS A 98 -27.27 -2.90 23.33
C CYS A 98 -26.48 -2.08 24.36
N LYS A 99 -26.87 -2.14 25.62
CA LYS A 99 -26.18 -1.49 26.75
C LYS A 99 -26.07 -2.45 27.91
N ASN A 100 -24.85 -2.65 28.42
CA ASN A 100 -24.58 -3.59 29.51
C ASN A 100 -25.18 -4.99 29.23
N CYS A 101 -24.94 -5.54 28.04
CA CYS A 101 -25.44 -6.85 27.60
C CYS A 101 -26.95 -7.03 27.57
N THR A 102 -27.70 -5.93 27.69
CA THR A 102 -29.16 -5.91 27.68
C THR A 102 -29.69 -4.80 26.79
N MET A 103 -30.98 -4.82 26.53
CA MET A 103 -31.63 -3.84 25.69
C MET A 103 -31.43 -2.42 26.23
N ALA A 104 -30.98 -1.53 25.36
CA ALA A 104 -30.83 -0.13 25.73
C ALA A 104 -32.19 0.50 26.09
N PRO A 105 -32.24 1.38 27.11
CA PRO A 105 -33.47 2.07 27.45
C PRO A 105 -33.91 3.00 26.32
N ARG A 106 -35.22 3.25 26.25
CA ARG A 106 -35.78 4.22 25.31
C ARG A 106 -35.10 5.58 25.48
N GLY A 107 -34.70 6.19 24.36
CA GLY A 107 -34.10 7.53 24.33
C GLY A 107 -32.57 7.55 24.42
N MET A 108 -31.90 6.41 24.57
CA MET A 108 -30.44 6.34 24.33
C MET A 108 -30.15 6.65 22.86
N VAL A 109 -29.24 7.58 22.58
CA VAL A 109 -28.79 7.88 21.21
C VAL A 109 -27.90 6.75 20.71
N CYS A 110 -28.32 6.07 19.65
CA CYS A 110 -27.53 5.02 19.00
C CYS A 110 -26.76 5.54 17.78
N ARG A 111 -27.35 6.49 17.03
CA ARG A 111 -26.68 7.19 15.92
C ARG A 111 -26.72 8.69 16.15
N GLY A 112 -25.56 9.33 16.15
CA GLY A 112 -25.46 10.78 16.27
C GLY A 112 -26.12 11.50 15.10
N ALA A 113 -26.50 12.76 15.28
CA ALA A 113 -26.96 13.59 14.17
C ALA A 113 -25.78 13.84 13.20
N SER A 114 -26.01 13.67 11.90
CA SER A 114 -25.04 14.00 10.86
C SER A 114 -25.55 15.18 10.05
N LYS A 115 -24.91 16.34 10.23
CA LYS A 115 -25.22 17.55 9.44
C LYS A 115 -24.81 17.38 7.98
N GLU A 116 -23.79 16.58 7.74
CA GLU A 116 -23.24 16.29 6.43
C GLU A 116 -24.22 15.47 5.59
N GLN A 117 -24.82 14.45 6.19
CA GLN A 117 -25.85 13.61 5.57
C GLN A 117 -27.26 14.18 5.72
N CYS A 118 -27.44 15.31 6.41
CA CYS A 118 -28.74 15.88 6.71
C CYS A 118 -29.69 14.93 7.46
N LEU A 119 -29.14 14.18 8.41
CA LEU A 119 -29.86 13.20 9.22
C LEU A 119 -29.83 13.57 10.71
N GLN A 120 -30.98 13.50 11.38
CA GLN A 120 -31.08 13.69 12.82
C GLN A 120 -30.49 12.49 13.57
N SER A 121 -30.32 12.63 14.88
CA SER A 121 -29.93 11.52 15.74
C SER A 121 -31.02 10.45 15.77
N ALA A 122 -30.62 9.19 15.69
CA ALA A 122 -31.51 8.06 15.95
C ALA A 122 -31.38 7.62 17.41
N ILE A 123 -32.52 7.28 18.00
CA ILE A 123 -32.63 6.87 19.41
C ILE A 123 -33.19 5.46 19.51
N CYS A 124 -32.69 4.70 20.48
CA CYS A 124 -33.18 3.38 20.78
C CYS A 124 -34.64 3.43 21.24
N SER A 125 -35.43 2.47 20.76
CA SER A 125 -36.88 2.41 21.03
C SER A 125 -37.20 1.91 22.43
N GLY A 126 -36.28 1.16 23.05
CA GLY A 126 -36.46 0.45 24.32
C GLY A 126 -37.09 -0.95 24.18
N PHE A 127 -37.34 -1.41 22.95
CA PHE A 127 -37.93 -2.73 22.67
C PHE A 127 -37.27 -3.43 21.45
N SER A 128 -36.20 -2.86 20.89
CA SER A 128 -35.43 -3.42 19.77
C SER A 128 -33.93 -3.22 20.02
N PHE A 129 -33.11 -4.16 19.51
CA PHE A 129 -31.65 -4.06 19.51
C PHE A 129 -31.10 -3.30 18.28
N ASP A 130 -31.93 -3.15 17.25
CA ASP A 130 -31.60 -2.38 16.05
C ASP A 130 -31.80 -0.89 16.31
N CYS A 131 -30.83 -0.08 15.89
CA CYS A 131 -30.99 1.36 15.86
C CYS A 131 -31.91 1.74 14.70
N PRO A 132 -33.03 2.44 14.94
CA PRO A 132 -33.93 2.83 13.87
C PRO A 132 -33.22 3.73 12.84
N ALA A 133 -33.78 3.82 11.64
CA ALA A 133 -33.29 4.74 10.63
C ALA A 133 -33.35 6.19 11.15
N SER A 134 -32.29 6.96 10.89
CA SER A 134 -32.28 8.39 11.22
C SER A 134 -33.29 9.13 10.36
N THR A 135 -34.08 10.01 10.97
CA THR A 135 -35.03 10.85 10.23
C THR A 135 -34.29 12.03 9.58
N PRO A 136 -34.76 12.52 8.42
CA PRO A 136 -34.23 13.74 7.80
C PRO A 136 -34.20 14.93 8.76
N MET A 137 -33.17 15.77 8.66
CA MET A 137 -33.18 17.08 9.30
C MET A 137 -34.30 17.96 8.73
N PRO A 138 -34.78 18.97 9.49
CA PRO A 138 -35.78 19.90 9.00
C PRO A 138 -35.36 20.60 7.69
N ASP A 139 -36.29 20.71 6.76
CA ASP A 139 -36.11 21.38 5.46
C ASP A 139 -36.18 22.91 5.63
N THR A 140 -35.28 23.48 6.43
CA THR A 140 -35.22 24.92 6.68
C THR A 140 -33.85 25.50 6.29
N PRO A 141 -33.79 26.75 5.79
CA PRO A 141 -32.55 27.35 5.32
C PRO A 141 -31.52 27.61 6.44
N GLU A 142 -31.93 27.52 7.71
CA GLU A 142 -31.05 27.63 8.88
C GLU A 142 -30.24 26.34 9.11
N VAL A 143 -30.71 25.19 8.63
CA VAL A 143 -30.00 23.91 8.75
C VAL A 143 -28.97 23.78 7.65
N LYS A 144 -27.77 24.30 7.95
CA LYS A 144 -26.61 24.23 7.04
C LYS A 144 -25.92 22.87 7.10
N CYS A 145 -25.53 22.36 5.94
CA CYS A 145 -24.69 21.19 5.75
C CYS A 145 -23.33 21.59 5.15
N ILE A 146 -22.59 20.63 4.57
CA ILE A 146 -21.25 20.86 4.01
C ILE A 146 -21.25 21.99 2.98
N ASP A 147 -20.14 22.74 2.92
CA ASP A 147 -19.93 23.84 1.98
C ASP A 147 -21.08 24.87 1.94
N GLU A 148 -21.58 25.30 3.10
CA GLU A 148 -22.74 26.22 3.22
C GLU A 148 -23.99 25.77 2.44
N GLY A 149 -24.07 24.47 2.13
CA GLY A 149 -25.29 23.85 1.64
C GLY A 149 -26.39 23.91 2.69
N VAL A 150 -27.60 23.53 2.28
CA VAL A 150 -28.77 23.44 3.15
C VAL A 150 -29.39 22.06 3.07
N CYS A 151 -29.90 21.56 4.19
CA CYS A 151 -30.57 20.28 4.23
C CYS A 151 -31.96 20.35 3.60
N LYS A 152 -32.26 19.41 2.71
CA LYS A 152 -33.58 19.27 2.09
C LYS A 152 -33.88 17.80 1.79
N GLY A 153 -34.98 17.28 2.31
CA GLY A 153 -35.43 15.90 2.10
C GLY A 153 -34.40 14.85 2.54
N GLY A 154 -33.61 15.14 3.58
CA GLY A 154 -32.57 14.23 4.07
C GLY A 154 -31.32 14.16 3.18
N ARG A 155 -31.10 15.16 2.32
CA ARG A 155 -29.88 15.31 1.52
C ARG A 155 -29.34 16.73 1.65
N CYS A 156 -28.02 16.86 1.53
CA CYS A 156 -27.36 18.16 1.49
C CYS A 156 -27.48 18.76 0.09
N GLN A 157 -28.31 19.80 -0.06
CA GLN A 157 -28.36 20.60 -1.27
C GLN A 157 -27.19 21.58 -1.24
N SER A 158 -26.29 21.49 -2.22
CA SER A 158 -25.10 22.35 -2.27
C SER A 158 -25.46 23.83 -2.40
N TYR A 159 -24.52 24.71 -2.06
CA TYR A 159 -24.67 26.14 -2.27
C TYR A 159 -25.07 26.49 -3.71
N CYS A 160 -24.44 25.83 -4.69
CA CYS A 160 -24.73 26.04 -6.11
C CYS A 160 -26.20 25.75 -6.42
N GLN A 161 -26.68 24.56 -6.07
CA GLN A 161 -28.06 24.14 -6.30
C GLN A 161 -29.10 25.04 -5.60
N ARG A 162 -28.73 25.72 -4.51
CA ARG A 162 -29.61 26.65 -3.79
C ARG A 162 -29.78 27.97 -4.53
N HIS A 163 -28.73 28.44 -5.21
CA HIS A 163 -28.66 29.77 -5.82
C HIS A 163 -28.90 29.75 -7.33
N LEU A 164 -28.50 28.66 -7.97
CA LEU A 164 -28.56 28.44 -9.40
C LEU A 164 -29.19 27.06 -9.60
N ALA A 165 -30.41 27.04 -10.13
CA ALA A 165 -31.12 25.78 -10.41
C ALA A 165 -30.27 24.90 -11.33
N ASP A 166 -30.31 23.58 -11.10
CA ASP A 166 -29.58 22.58 -11.91
C ASP A 166 -28.06 22.79 -12.05
N SER A 167 -27.46 23.54 -11.12
CA SER A 167 -26.01 23.74 -11.05
C SER A 167 -25.34 22.82 -10.03
N VAL A 168 -24.07 22.48 -10.27
CA VAL A 168 -23.25 21.65 -9.38
C VAL A 168 -21.97 22.38 -8.96
N PRO A 169 -21.40 22.06 -7.77
CA PRO A 169 -20.09 22.56 -7.39
C PRO A 169 -18.99 22.08 -8.34
N CYS A 170 -18.04 22.96 -8.65
CA CYS A 170 -16.91 22.66 -9.54
C CYS A 170 -15.64 23.40 -9.09
N ILE A 171 -14.48 22.95 -9.56
CA ILE A 171 -13.19 23.61 -9.30
C ILE A 171 -13.02 24.77 -10.29
N CYS A 172 -12.75 25.97 -9.78
CA CYS A 172 -12.51 27.14 -10.61
C CYS A 172 -11.31 26.90 -11.55
N THR A 173 -11.48 27.20 -12.84
CA THR A 173 -10.45 26.95 -13.86
C THR A 173 -9.33 28.00 -13.87
N THR A 174 -9.54 29.15 -13.24
CA THR A 174 -8.53 30.22 -13.16
C THR A 174 -7.45 29.86 -12.14
N PRO A 175 -6.15 29.84 -12.52
CA PRO A 175 -5.06 29.59 -11.58
C PRO A 175 -5.09 30.58 -10.41
N GLY A 176 -4.94 30.06 -9.18
CA GLY A 176 -5.00 30.85 -7.95
C GLY A 176 -6.42 31.10 -7.41
N GLU A 177 -7.46 30.81 -8.19
CA GLU A 177 -8.87 30.91 -7.77
C GLU A 177 -9.48 29.54 -7.45
N GLU A 178 -8.72 28.45 -7.54
CA GLU A 178 -9.21 27.06 -7.36
C GLU A 178 -9.88 26.78 -6.02
N CYS A 179 -9.55 27.57 -4.99
CA CYS A 179 -10.13 27.48 -3.66
C CYS A 179 -11.25 28.50 -3.41
N LEU A 180 -11.70 29.18 -4.46
CA LEU A 180 -12.96 29.91 -4.46
C LEU A 180 -14.12 28.97 -4.79
N ARG A 181 -15.31 29.41 -4.44
CA ARG A 181 -16.54 28.71 -4.76
C ARG A 181 -16.95 28.98 -6.20
N CYS A 182 -16.91 27.93 -7.00
CA CYS A 182 -17.43 27.93 -8.36
C CYS A 182 -18.60 26.97 -8.52
N CYS A 183 -19.51 27.35 -9.41
CA CYS A 183 -20.67 26.56 -9.79
C CYS A 183 -20.68 26.37 -11.31
N GLN A 184 -21.14 25.21 -11.75
CA GLN A 184 -21.27 24.86 -13.14
C GLN A 184 -22.73 24.50 -13.42
N GLU A 185 -23.35 25.20 -14.35
CA GLU A 185 -24.68 24.87 -14.86
C GLU A 185 -24.51 24.05 -16.15
N GLN A 186 -24.96 22.80 -16.15
CA GLN A 186 -24.92 21.91 -17.32
C GLN A 186 -23.58 21.99 -18.10
N ASP A 187 -23.61 21.97 -19.43
CA ASP A 187 -22.44 22.05 -20.34
C ASP A 187 -21.72 23.41 -20.35
N GLN A 188 -22.03 24.32 -19.41
CA GLN A 188 -21.31 25.59 -19.30
C GLN A 188 -19.96 25.42 -18.60
N VAL A 189 -19.09 26.42 -18.75
CA VAL A 189 -17.81 26.48 -18.04
C VAL A 189 -18.08 26.74 -16.56
N CYS A 190 -17.28 26.12 -15.68
CA CYS A 190 -17.29 26.38 -14.24
C CYS A 190 -17.02 27.86 -13.94
N GLN A 191 -17.98 28.55 -13.32
CA GLN A 191 -17.92 29.99 -13.05
C GLN A 191 -17.84 30.30 -11.56
N LYS A 192 -17.03 31.30 -11.19
CA LYS A 192 -16.94 31.77 -9.81
C LYS A 192 -18.16 32.58 -9.41
N ILE A 193 -18.66 32.34 -8.20
CA ILE A 193 -19.80 33.10 -7.67
C ILE A 193 -19.35 34.49 -7.20
N ASN A 194 -18.30 34.54 -6.36
CA ASN A 194 -17.78 35.78 -5.81
C ASN A 194 -16.30 35.62 -5.40
N ALA A 195 -15.53 36.70 -5.48
CA ALA A 195 -14.10 36.74 -5.14
C ALA A 195 -13.82 36.50 -3.64
N SER A 196 -14.83 36.64 -2.77
CA SER A 196 -14.67 36.48 -1.31
C SER A 196 -15.23 35.17 -0.75
N HIS A 197 -15.77 34.29 -1.59
CA HIS A 197 -16.35 33.02 -1.14
C HIS A 197 -15.31 31.90 -1.26
N PHE A 198 -14.51 31.74 -0.20
CA PHE A 198 -13.53 30.66 -0.11
C PHE A 198 -14.20 29.32 0.27
N LEU A 199 -13.66 28.23 -0.26
CA LEU A 199 -13.98 26.88 0.19
C LEU A 199 -13.40 26.65 1.60
N THR A 200 -14.03 25.76 2.36
CA THR A 200 -13.51 25.36 3.67
C THR A 200 -12.19 24.59 3.53
N ASP A 201 -11.38 24.63 4.58
CA ASP A 201 -10.12 23.89 4.61
C ASP A 201 -10.35 22.38 4.37
N GLY A 202 -9.47 21.76 3.58
CA GLY A 202 -9.53 20.35 3.20
C GLY A 202 -10.28 20.06 1.90
N ARG A 203 -11.01 21.03 1.32
CA ARG A 203 -11.70 20.83 0.03
C ARG A 203 -10.70 20.58 -1.11
N PRO A 204 -10.99 19.66 -2.04
CA PRO A 204 -10.09 19.35 -3.13
C PRO A 204 -9.93 20.54 -4.09
N CYS A 205 -8.71 20.74 -4.57
CA CYS A 205 -8.35 21.65 -5.66
C CYS A 205 -7.49 20.90 -6.69
N SER A 206 -7.06 21.55 -7.78
CA SER A 206 -6.51 20.88 -8.98
C SER A 206 -5.37 19.90 -8.67
N TYR A 207 -4.55 20.16 -7.65
CA TYR A 207 -3.39 19.34 -7.31
C TYR A 207 -3.23 19.08 -5.80
N GLY A 208 -4.30 19.25 -5.01
CA GLY A 208 -4.27 19.00 -3.58
C GLY A 208 -5.53 19.43 -2.84
N TYR A 209 -5.36 20.19 -1.75
CA TYR A 209 -6.47 20.66 -0.92
C TYR A 209 -6.35 22.14 -0.57
N CYS A 210 -7.49 22.77 -0.34
CA CYS A 210 -7.58 24.16 0.08
C CYS A 210 -7.21 24.32 1.56
N LYS A 211 -6.39 25.32 1.87
CA LYS A 211 -6.12 25.76 3.24
C LYS A 211 -5.95 27.27 3.27
N ALA A 212 -6.74 27.94 4.10
CA ALA A 212 -6.77 29.41 4.19
C ALA A 212 -6.95 30.08 2.81
N GLY A 213 -7.81 29.51 1.96
CA GLY A 213 -8.10 30.03 0.62
C GLY A 213 -7.03 29.76 -0.45
N VAL A 214 -5.96 29.02 -0.13
CA VAL A 214 -4.87 28.69 -1.06
C VAL A 214 -4.86 27.19 -1.34
N CYS A 215 -4.68 26.80 -2.62
CA CYS A 215 -4.53 25.40 -3.01
C CYS A 215 -3.13 24.88 -2.62
N ILE A 216 -3.07 24.06 -1.58
CA ILE A 216 -1.86 23.38 -1.12
C ILE A 216 -1.73 22.06 -1.86
N GLY A 217 -0.66 21.95 -2.64
CA GLY A 217 -0.36 20.72 -3.35
C GLY A 217 0.03 19.58 -2.43
N VAL A 218 -0.66 18.44 -2.57
CA VAL A 218 -0.27 17.20 -1.89
C VAL A 218 0.74 16.52 -2.79
N ARG A 219 2.03 16.72 -2.50
CA ARG A 219 3.09 16.03 -3.24
C ARG A 219 2.89 14.51 -3.09
N ALA A 220 2.57 13.85 -4.20
CA ALA A 220 2.34 12.41 -4.29
C ALA A 220 3.63 11.60 -4.04
N ASN A 221 4.80 12.21 -4.24
CA ASN A 221 6.09 11.54 -4.16
C ASN A 221 6.73 11.68 -2.78
N MET A 222 6.99 10.55 -2.11
CA MET A 222 7.73 10.48 -0.83
C MET A 222 9.11 11.16 -0.92
N VAL A 223 9.76 11.05 -2.07
CA VAL A 223 11.07 11.66 -2.38
C VAL A 223 11.00 13.19 -2.40
N GLN A 224 9.95 13.78 -2.98
CA GLN A 224 9.78 15.24 -3.02
C GLN A 224 9.34 15.83 -1.67
N ARG A 225 8.81 14.99 -0.76
CA ARG A 225 8.60 15.37 0.66
C ARG A 225 9.94 15.41 1.41
N LEU A 226 10.84 14.48 1.11
CA LEU A 226 12.20 14.44 1.70
C LEU A 226 13.06 15.62 1.25
N PHE A 227 13.09 15.95 -0.05
CA PHE A 227 13.88 17.07 -0.56
C PHE A 227 13.41 18.45 -0.05
N ALA A 228 12.10 18.63 0.18
CA ALA A 228 11.55 19.87 0.75
C ALA A 228 12.02 20.12 2.20
N PHE A 229 12.24 19.06 2.97
CA PHE A 229 12.82 19.16 4.30
C PHE A 229 14.28 19.62 4.20
N ILE A 230 15.05 19.04 3.27
CA ILE A 230 16.47 19.37 3.07
C ILE A 230 16.65 20.82 2.61
N GLU A 231 15.82 21.32 1.68
CA GLU A 231 15.90 22.71 1.19
C GLU A 231 15.51 23.78 2.24
N LYS A 232 14.72 23.40 3.25
CA LYS A 232 14.30 24.33 4.33
C LYS A 232 15.26 24.37 5.51
N LEU A 233 16.30 23.54 5.52
CA LEU A 233 17.30 23.52 6.59
C LEU A 233 18.31 24.64 6.36
N THR A 234 18.10 25.77 7.00
CA THR A 234 19.16 26.78 7.18
C THR A 234 20.27 26.19 8.07
N PRO A 235 21.55 26.55 7.89
CA PRO A 235 22.66 25.97 8.66
C PRO A 235 22.43 26.02 10.18
N ASN A 236 21.81 27.09 10.67
CA ASN A 236 21.53 27.30 12.08
C ASN A 236 20.45 26.36 12.65
N THR A 237 19.44 26.00 11.84
CA THR A 237 18.37 25.07 12.24
C THR A 237 18.78 23.62 12.04
N LEU A 238 19.63 23.33 11.05
CA LEU A 238 20.25 22.02 10.84
C LEU A 238 21.07 21.58 12.05
N VAL A 239 21.89 22.47 12.60
CA VAL A 239 22.69 22.19 13.81
C VAL A 239 21.79 21.93 15.03
N ALA A 240 20.71 22.70 15.19
CA ALA A 240 19.74 22.48 16.25
C ALA A 240 18.99 21.14 16.09
N PHE A 241 18.58 20.80 14.87
CA PHE A 241 17.93 19.53 14.54
C PHE A 241 18.85 18.32 14.76
N MET A 242 20.12 18.43 14.36
CA MET A 242 21.14 17.40 14.61
C MET A 242 21.38 17.21 16.10
N LYS A 243 21.37 18.30 16.89
CA LYS A 243 21.52 18.23 18.34
C LYS A 243 20.32 17.57 19.02
N SER A 244 19.10 17.85 18.55
CA SER A 244 17.86 17.25 19.07
C SER A 244 17.68 15.78 18.64
N ASN A 245 18.24 15.38 17.50
CA ASN A 245 18.15 14.04 16.94
C ASN A 245 19.55 13.42 16.78
N ILE A 246 20.30 13.40 17.89
CA ILE A 246 21.71 13.00 17.91
C ILE A 246 21.92 11.56 17.43
N VAL A 247 21.00 10.64 17.76
CA VAL A 247 21.08 9.23 17.34
C VAL A 247 20.96 9.08 15.83
N GLY A 248 19.95 9.70 15.22
CA GLY A 248 19.77 9.67 13.76
C GLY A 248 20.94 10.33 13.02
N THR A 249 21.48 11.41 13.58
CA THR A 249 22.65 12.10 13.04
C THR A 249 23.88 11.19 13.01
N ILE A 250 24.15 10.46 14.11
CA ILE A 250 25.26 9.51 14.19
C ILE A 250 25.12 8.39 13.14
N ILE A 251 23.91 7.86 12.95
CA ILE A 251 23.66 6.80 11.95
C ILE A 251 23.98 7.30 10.54
N VAL A 252 23.52 8.50 10.18
CA VAL A 252 23.74 9.08 8.85
C VAL A 252 25.23 9.34 8.59
N PHE A 253 25.94 9.98 9.53
CA PHE A 253 27.39 10.22 9.37
C PHE A 253 28.19 8.92 9.34
N SER A 254 27.77 7.91 10.12
CA SER A 254 28.37 6.58 10.09
C SER A 254 28.24 5.96 8.70
N LEU A 255 27.04 5.95 8.11
CA LEU A 255 26.84 5.40 6.76
C LEU A 255 27.65 6.14 5.69
N VAL A 256 27.73 7.48 5.78
CA VAL A 256 28.49 8.31 4.83
C VAL A 256 30.00 8.03 4.89
N ILE A 257 30.55 7.65 6.05
CA ILE A 257 31.98 7.33 6.20
C ILE A 257 32.25 5.87 5.87
N TRP A 258 31.45 4.95 6.41
CA TRP A 258 31.72 3.53 6.35
C TRP A 258 31.35 2.90 5.01
N VAL A 259 30.36 3.42 4.27
CA VAL A 259 30.02 2.89 2.93
C VAL A 259 31.16 3.14 1.93
N PRO A 260 31.71 4.36 1.77
CA PRO A 260 32.87 4.60 0.91
C PRO A 260 34.14 3.90 1.39
N ALA A 261 34.39 3.84 2.71
CA ALA A 261 35.54 3.12 3.27
C ALA A 261 35.45 1.61 2.96
N SER A 262 34.27 1.00 3.11
CA SER A 262 34.05 -0.41 2.78
C SER A 262 34.20 -0.66 1.27
N TRP A 263 33.72 0.26 0.44
CA TRP A 263 33.90 0.18 -1.02
C TRP A 263 35.36 0.28 -1.45
N THR A 264 36.13 1.20 -0.86
CA THR A 264 37.56 1.39 -1.15
C THR A 264 38.39 0.20 -0.69
N VAL A 265 38.15 -0.33 0.52
CA VAL A 265 38.79 -1.56 1.00
C VAL A 265 38.47 -2.75 0.10
N SER A 266 37.20 -2.92 -0.28
CA SER A 266 36.78 -3.99 -1.20
C SER A 266 37.47 -3.87 -2.57
N CYS A 267 37.65 -2.66 -3.09
CA CYS A 267 38.42 -2.43 -4.31
C CYS A 267 39.91 -2.77 -4.15
N LEU A 268 40.52 -2.40 -3.02
CA LEU A 268 41.92 -2.70 -2.72
C LEU A 268 42.15 -4.20 -2.55
N ASP A 269 41.26 -4.89 -1.86
CA ASP A 269 41.32 -6.34 -1.66
C ASP A 269 41.14 -7.10 -2.98
N LYS A 270 40.19 -6.68 -3.84
CA LYS A 270 40.06 -7.21 -5.19
C LYS A 270 41.34 -7.03 -6.01
N LYS A 271 42.02 -5.88 -5.87
CA LYS A 271 43.29 -5.62 -6.58
C LYS A 271 44.43 -6.49 -6.06
N ARG A 272 44.55 -6.66 -4.74
CA ARG A 272 45.54 -7.55 -4.11
C ARG A 272 45.29 -9.02 -4.45
N GLY A 273 44.05 -9.46 -4.47
CA GLY A 273 43.67 -10.82 -4.88
C GLY A 273 44.11 -11.17 -6.30
N LYS A 274 43.93 -10.24 -7.26
CA LYS A 274 44.42 -10.44 -8.64
C LYS A 274 45.94 -10.54 -8.72
N LEU A 275 46.67 -9.76 -7.91
CA LEU A 275 48.14 -9.79 -7.88
C LEU A 275 48.66 -11.10 -7.27
N ASN A 276 48.08 -11.54 -6.14
CA ASN A 276 48.43 -12.82 -5.52
C ASN A 276 48.14 -14.01 -6.44
N ARG A 277 47.05 -13.97 -7.21
CA ARG A 277 46.76 -15.00 -8.21
C ARG A 277 47.83 -15.05 -9.31
N LYS A 278 48.29 -13.89 -9.81
CA LYS A 278 49.43 -13.82 -10.75
C LYS A 278 50.72 -14.34 -10.15
N TYR A 279 51.02 -14.02 -8.89
CA TYR A 279 52.18 -14.58 -8.20
C TYR A 279 52.07 -16.10 -8.08
N GLN A 280 50.92 -16.65 -7.68
CA GLN A 280 50.71 -18.10 -7.62
C GLN A 280 50.87 -18.76 -8.99
N ASP A 281 50.27 -18.20 -10.06
CA ASP A 281 50.43 -18.72 -11.43
C ASP A 281 51.91 -18.73 -11.85
N GLN A 282 52.67 -17.69 -11.47
CA GLN A 282 54.10 -17.60 -11.72
C GLN A 282 54.92 -18.62 -10.90
N TRP A 283 54.59 -18.82 -9.62
CA TRP A 283 55.23 -19.85 -8.77
C TRP A 283 55.02 -21.26 -9.31
N VAL A 284 53.78 -21.62 -9.70
CA VAL A 284 53.46 -22.92 -10.30
C VAL A 284 54.22 -23.13 -11.62
N SER A 285 54.38 -22.07 -12.43
CA SER A 285 55.19 -22.14 -13.66
C SER A 285 56.70 -22.31 -13.39
N SER A 286 57.21 -21.72 -12.30
CA SER A 286 58.62 -21.83 -11.93
C SER A 286 58.95 -23.20 -11.33
N GLU A 287 58.04 -23.79 -10.53
CA GLU A 287 58.19 -25.16 -10.01
C GLU A 287 58.10 -26.20 -11.13
N THR A 288 57.25 -26.00 -12.12
CA THR A 288 57.19 -26.90 -13.30
C THR A 288 58.45 -26.83 -14.16
N LEU A 289 59.09 -25.66 -14.29
CA LEU A 289 60.38 -25.53 -14.97
C LEU A 289 61.54 -26.17 -14.18
N LEU A 290 61.55 -26.03 -12.84
CA LEU A 290 62.53 -26.69 -11.97
C LEU A 290 62.37 -28.22 -11.99
N ASN A 291 61.15 -28.75 -11.92
CA ASN A 291 60.90 -30.19 -12.01
C ASN A 291 61.28 -30.78 -13.38
N ARG A 292 61.15 -30.02 -14.48
CA ARG A 292 61.60 -30.46 -15.81
C ARG A 292 63.13 -30.49 -15.93
N SER A 293 63.84 -29.66 -15.18
CA SER A 293 65.31 -29.67 -15.10
C SER A 293 65.87 -30.73 -14.16
N PHE A 294 65.10 -31.17 -13.16
CA PHE A 294 65.51 -32.23 -12.21
C PHE A 294 65.14 -33.65 -12.67
N GLN A 295 64.14 -33.81 -13.55
CA GLN A 295 63.74 -35.12 -14.12
C GLN A 295 64.66 -35.66 -15.23
N SER A 296 65.73 -34.95 -15.62
CA SER A 296 66.67 -35.45 -16.64
C SER A 296 67.85 -36.27 -16.08
N SER A 297 67.99 -36.43 -14.76
CA SER A 297 69.18 -37.09 -14.20
C SER A 297 68.96 -38.10 -13.07
N VAL A 298 67.72 -38.47 -12.71
CA VAL A 298 67.49 -39.36 -11.55
C VAL A 298 66.25 -40.28 -11.72
N PHE A 299 66.51 -41.58 -11.92
CA PHE A 299 65.63 -42.79 -11.90
C PHE A 299 64.57 -42.93 -13.03
N ALA A 300 64.58 -43.91 -13.96
CA ALA A 300 65.06 -45.29 -14.03
C ALA A 300 64.63 -46.21 -12.86
N ASN A 301 63.74 -47.16 -13.19
CA ASN A 301 63.19 -48.26 -12.38
C ASN A 301 62.00 -47.86 -11.47
N SER A 302 60.76 -48.23 -11.79
CA SER A 302 60.16 -49.58 -11.78
C SER A 302 59.81 -50.07 -10.37
N VAL A 303 58.51 -49.95 -10.06
CA VAL A 303 57.64 -51.01 -9.50
C VAL A 303 57.62 -51.25 -7.96
N ASP A 304 56.40 -51.08 -7.44
CA ASP A 304 55.66 -51.83 -6.39
C ASP A 304 55.66 -51.52 -4.88
N ASN A 305 54.39 -51.51 -4.39
CA ASN A 305 53.83 -51.91 -3.08
C ASN A 305 53.93 -50.98 -1.86
N TYR A 306 52.77 -50.43 -1.44
CA TYR A 306 52.20 -50.70 -0.10
C TYR A 306 50.70 -50.32 -0.01
N LYS A 307 49.90 -51.11 0.69
CA LYS A 307 48.42 -51.07 0.78
C LYS A 307 47.99 -51.04 2.24
N VAL A 308 47.14 -50.09 2.68
CA VAL A 308 46.32 -50.11 3.93
C VAL A 308 45.14 -49.13 3.73
N LYS A 309 43.85 -49.53 3.61
CA LYS A 309 42.81 -50.06 4.53
C LYS A 309 42.02 -49.01 5.38
N ASP A 310 40.71 -49.00 5.10
CA ASP A 310 39.51 -48.72 5.95
C ASP A 310 39.28 -47.27 6.45
N THR A 311 38.07 -46.66 6.49
CA THR A 311 36.73 -47.14 6.90
C THR A 311 35.58 -46.23 6.34
N GLY A 312 34.36 -46.79 6.15
CA GLY A 312 33.08 -46.04 5.97
C GLY A 312 32.46 -45.54 7.31
N PRO A 313 31.15 -45.15 7.41
CA PRO A 313 30.01 -45.46 6.53
C PRO A 313 29.06 -44.29 6.09
N TRP A 314 28.20 -44.66 5.14
CA TRP A 314 27.00 -44.11 4.45
C TRP A 314 25.89 -43.40 5.28
N PRO A 315 24.77 -42.84 4.70
CA PRO A 315 24.29 -42.93 3.31
C PRO A 315 23.76 -41.65 2.59
N THR A 316 23.77 -41.75 1.26
CA THR A 316 22.92 -41.09 0.26
C THR A 316 21.46 -41.56 0.31
N TYR A 317 20.46 -40.76 -0.08
CA TYR A 317 19.24 -41.17 -0.83
C TYR A 317 18.48 -39.88 -1.25
N HIS A 318 17.79 -39.72 -2.38
CA HIS A 318 17.79 -40.27 -3.74
C HIS A 318 16.73 -39.40 -4.47
N GLY A 319 17.03 -38.86 -5.65
CA GLY A 319 16.05 -38.22 -6.53
C GLY A 319 16.21 -38.78 -7.94
N ALA A 320 15.43 -39.80 -8.29
CA ALA A 320 15.26 -40.31 -9.65
C ALA A 320 13.75 -40.27 -9.92
N SER A 321 13.30 -39.40 -10.82
CA SER A 321 13.12 -39.64 -12.26
C SER A 321 11.86 -40.45 -12.55
N SER A 322 10.95 -39.90 -13.37
CA SER A 322 10.42 -40.61 -14.55
C SER A 322 9.47 -39.76 -15.40
N ASN A 323 9.80 -39.73 -16.68
CA ASN A 323 8.94 -39.88 -17.86
C ASN A 323 8.04 -38.74 -18.34
N VAL A 324 8.59 -38.09 -19.36
CA VAL A 324 7.96 -37.44 -20.52
C VAL A 324 6.95 -38.37 -21.21
N TYR A 325 5.73 -37.87 -21.43
CA TYR A 325 4.86 -38.23 -22.55
C TYR A 325 4.10 -36.96 -23.00
N LEU A 326 4.34 -36.56 -24.26
CA LEU A 326 3.58 -35.54 -24.99
C LEU A 326 2.39 -36.19 -25.72
N PRO A 327 1.23 -35.54 -25.78
CA PRO A 327 0.30 -35.68 -26.89
C PRO A 327 0.07 -34.34 -27.64
N PRO A 328 -0.53 -34.38 -28.85
CA PRO A 328 -0.28 -33.41 -29.91
C PRO A 328 -1.20 -32.17 -29.91
N SER A 329 -0.70 -31.12 -30.57
CA SER A 329 -1.42 -29.90 -30.98
C SER A 329 -2.56 -30.19 -31.97
N PRO A 330 -3.64 -29.38 -31.93
CA PRO A 330 -4.35 -29.02 -33.15
C PRO A 330 -4.42 -27.50 -33.39
N ASP A 331 -4.01 -27.15 -34.61
CA ASP A 331 -4.54 -26.15 -35.53
C ASP A 331 -4.64 -24.65 -35.17
N GLU A 332 -3.81 -23.94 -35.91
CA GLU A 332 -3.70 -22.52 -36.15
C GLU A 332 -4.98 -21.91 -36.77
N LYS A 333 -5.57 -20.89 -36.12
CA LYS A 333 -6.26 -19.79 -36.82
C LYS A 333 -5.77 -18.44 -36.32
N LYS A 334 -4.89 -17.87 -37.15
CA LYS A 334 -4.43 -16.48 -37.14
C LYS A 334 -5.62 -15.51 -37.14
N ASN A 335 -5.65 -14.59 -36.18
CA ASN A 335 -6.13 -13.23 -36.39
C ASN A 335 -5.12 -12.27 -35.75
N LYS A 336 -4.16 -11.81 -36.57
CA LYS A 336 -3.24 -10.72 -36.23
C LYS A 336 -4.05 -9.42 -36.17
N LEU A 337 -4.16 -8.80 -35.00
CA LEU A 337 -4.31 -7.35 -34.89
C LEU A 337 -2.90 -6.74 -34.69
N PRO A 338 -2.59 -5.60 -35.33
CA PRO A 338 -1.23 -5.06 -35.35
C PRO A 338 -0.79 -4.59 -33.96
N PRO A 339 0.52 -4.68 -33.62
CA PRO A 339 1.03 -4.06 -32.41
C PRO A 339 0.91 -2.54 -32.53
N LEU A 340 0.19 -1.92 -31.61
CA LEU A 340 0.21 -0.48 -31.46
C LEU A 340 1.58 -0.07 -30.95
N ILE A 341 2.31 0.62 -31.81
CA ILE A 341 3.58 1.29 -31.50
C ILE A 341 3.28 2.35 -30.45
N MET A 342 3.66 2.08 -29.20
CA MET A 342 3.74 3.11 -28.18
C MET A 342 4.93 4.02 -28.51
N PRO A 343 4.76 5.36 -28.49
CA PRO A 343 5.88 6.28 -28.60
C PRO A 343 6.80 6.08 -27.38
N PRO A 344 8.13 6.20 -27.55
CA PRO A 344 9.05 6.02 -26.43
C PRO A 344 8.76 7.06 -25.35
N GLU A 345 8.41 6.59 -24.15
CA GLU A 345 8.47 7.40 -22.96
C GLU A 345 9.88 7.96 -22.85
N LYS A 346 10.01 9.29 -23.00
CA LYS A 346 11.23 10.00 -22.64
C LYS A 346 11.37 9.91 -21.13
N TYR A 347 11.94 8.82 -20.65
CA TYR A 347 12.63 8.82 -19.38
C TYR A 347 13.75 9.84 -19.49
N PHE A 348 13.62 10.95 -18.75
CA PHE A 348 14.75 11.81 -18.46
C PHE A 348 15.69 10.98 -17.56
N GLU A 349 16.58 10.22 -18.20
CA GLU A 349 17.79 9.74 -17.54
C GLU A 349 18.63 10.98 -17.23
N THR A 350 18.45 11.53 -16.03
CA THR A 350 19.43 12.46 -15.48
C THR A 350 20.64 11.62 -15.04
N THR A 351 21.42 11.13 -16.00
CA THR A 351 22.76 10.62 -15.72
C THR A 351 23.60 11.79 -15.24
N PHE A 352 23.72 11.94 -13.92
CA PHE A 352 24.83 12.68 -13.34
C PHE A 352 26.11 11.89 -13.64
N LYS A 353 26.77 12.25 -14.74
CA LYS A 353 28.17 11.85 -14.97
C LYS A 353 29.02 12.54 -13.91
N PHE A 354 29.32 11.83 -12.82
CA PHE A 354 30.53 12.13 -12.07
C PHE A 354 31.71 11.74 -12.96
N ASN A 355 32.45 12.74 -13.44
CA ASN A 355 33.78 12.54 -13.97
C ASN A 355 34.68 12.10 -12.80
N ASP A 356 34.71 10.80 -12.51
CA ASP A 356 35.65 10.24 -11.54
C ASP A 356 36.88 9.68 -12.25
N HIS A 357 37.98 10.42 -12.11
CA HIS A 357 39.32 10.09 -12.60
C HIS A 357 40.04 9.01 -11.76
N SER A 358 39.33 8.03 -11.22
CA SER A 358 39.89 7.00 -10.34
C SER A 358 39.33 5.62 -10.66
N GLY A 359 39.89 5.00 -11.71
CA GLY A 359 39.40 3.78 -12.34
C GLY A 359 39.19 2.58 -11.40
N CYS A 360 37.93 2.15 -11.29
CA CYS A 360 37.52 0.75 -11.15
C CYS A 360 36.09 0.56 -11.70
N PRO A 361 35.91 0.07 -12.94
CA PRO A 361 34.63 -0.49 -13.37
C PRO A 361 34.74 -2.01 -13.61
N ASN A 362 33.89 -2.79 -12.93
CA ASN A 362 32.88 -3.67 -13.54
C ASN A 362 32.41 -4.79 -12.57
N GLU A 363 31.11 -5.05 -12.71
CA GLU A 363 30.24 -6.11 -12.17
C GLU A 363 29.51 -5.86 -10.84
N SER A 364 28.20 -6.10 -10.96
CA SER A 364 27.07 -5.85 -10.08
C SER A 364 27.29 -6.23 -8.62
N VAL A 365 27.14 -5.23 -7.74
CA VAL A 365 26.85 -5.49 -6.33
C VAL A 365 25.34 -5.58 -6.20
N VAL A 366 24.83 -6.80 -6.08
CA VAL A 366 23.45 -7.05 -5.64
C VAL A 366 23.40 -6.68 -4.16
N TRP A 367 22.69 -5.61 -3.84
CA TRP A 367 22.21 -5.38 -2.48
C TRP A 367 20.77 -5.89 -2.41
N GLU A 368 20.55 -7.08 -1.85
CA GLU A 368 19.25 -7.38 -1.26
C GLU A 368 19.11 -6.46 -0.04
N THR A 369 18.50 -5.30 -0.26
CA THR A 369 17.99 -4.49 0.84
C THR A 369 16.51 -4.79 0.91
N VAL A 370 16.13 -5.59 1.90
CA VAL A 370 14.74 -5.70 2.35
C VAL A 370 14.36 -4.32 2.89
N MET A 371 13.47 -3.63 2.19
CA MET A 371 12.65 -2.54 2.71
C MET A 371 11.19 -2.91 2.53
#